data_AF-A0A5N3XHZ8-F1
#
_entry.id   AF-A0A5N3XHZ8-F1
#
_cell.length_a   1.000
_cell.length_b   1.000
_cell.length_c   1.000
_cell.angle_alpha   90.00
_cell.angle_beta   90.00
_cell.angle_gamma   90.00
#
_symmetry.space_group_name_H-M   'P 1'
#
loop_
_entity.id
_entity.type
_entity.pdbx_description
1 polymer ?
#
loop_
_entity_poly.entity_id
_entity_poly.type
_entity_poly.pdbx_seq_one_letter_code
_entity_poly.pdbx_strand_id
1 'polypeptide(L)'
;TKYSKHQPPKVTQNKISKDSLHPQGNQRHDRKQRGHGGQTTPIFQKKAKTTKIILRLECIEALSSTAYLRECSLLRDNFTICMEIQKTSNSQSNLKKEEWNWRNQPA
;
A
#
# COMPACT_ATOMS: atom_id res chain seq x y z
N THR A 1 29.55 10.22 11.98
CA THR A 1 28.81 9.60 10.85
C THR A 1 27.77 8.63 11.40
N LYS A 2 26.57 9.10 11.73
CA LYS A 2 25.55 8.34 12.49
C LYS A 2 24.67 7.40 11.64
N TYR A 3 24.81 7.42 10.30
CA TYR A 3 23.93 6.68 9.38
C TYR A 3 24.70 5.95 8.27
N SER A 4 25.92 5.50 8.55
CA SER A 4 26.78 4.83 7.57
C SER A 4 26.61 3.31 7.50
N LYS A 5 25.69 2.73 8.30
CA LYS A 5 25.46 1.29 8.36
C LYS A 5 24.08 0.97 7.77
N HIS A 6 24.04 0.03 6.83
CA HIS A 6 22.78 -0.52 6.33
C HIS A 6 22.11 -1.31 7.46
N GLN A 7 20.97 -0.82 7.93
CA GLN A 7 20.09 -1.58 8.82
C GLN A 7 18.87 -2.07 8.04
N PRO A 8 18.35 -3.27 8.34
CA PRO A 8 17.13 -3.76 7.72
C PRO A 8 15.94 -2.87 8.14
N PRO A 9 15.25 -2.19 7.21
CA PRO A 9 14.09 -1.37 7.53
C PRO A 9 12.87 -2.24 7.83
N LYS A 10 11.96 -1.74 8.67
CA LYS A 10 10.64 -2.35 8.81
C LYS A 10 9.83 -2.05 7.56
N VAL A 11 9.45 -3.10 6.84
CA VAL A 11 8.65 -2.98 5.61
C VAL A 11 7.18 -3.21 5.94
N THR A 12 6.32 -2.29 5.55
CA THR A 12 4.86 -2.44 5.68
C THR A 12 4.18 -2.14 4.35
N GLN A 13 3.09 -2.83 4.06
CA GLN A 13 2.25 -2.49 2.90
C GLN A 13 1.45 -1.23 3.23
N ASN A 14 1.51 -0.23 2.34
CA ASN A 14 0.75 0.98 2.51
C ASN A 14 -0.75 0.68 2.35
N LYS A 15 -1.54 1.14 3.31
CA LYS A 15 -3.00 1.03 3.28
C LYS A 15 -3.58 2.37 2.87
N ILE A 16 -4.49 2.35 1.89
CA ILE A 16 -5.27 3.54 1.56
C ILE A 16 -6.22 3.80 2.75
N SER A 17 -6.06 4.95 3.39
CA SER A 17 -6.94 5.40 4.47
C SER A 17 -8.28 5.91 3.93
N LYS A 18 -9.28 6.04 4.82
CA LYS A 18 -10.56 6.66 4.49
C LYS A 18 -10.34 8.09 4.00
N ASP A 19 -11.01 8.45 2.91
CA ASP A 19 -10.97 9.81 2.37
C ASP A 19 -11.62 10.80 3.35
N SER A 20 -10.94 11.92 3.60
CA SER A 20 -11.50 13.04 4.36
C SER A 20 -12.41 13.88 3.45
N LEU A 21 -13.48 14.45 4.01
CA LEU A 21 -14.43 15.31 3.28
C LEU A 21 -13.98 16.77 3.18
N HIS A 22 -13.10 17.19 4.09
CA HIS A 22 -12.63 18.57 4.23
C HIS A 22 -11.56 19.05 3.22
N PRO A 23 -10.91 18.21 2.38
CA PRO A 23 -10.03 18.71 1.35
C PRO A 23 -10.76 19.63 0.37
N GLN A 24 -10.07 20.70 -0.05
CA GLN A 24 -10.62 21.70 -0.96
C GLN A 24 -11.12 21.09 -2.30
N GLY A 25 -10.48 20.01 -2.77
CA GLY A 25 -10.89 19.31 -3.99
C GLY A 25 -12.29 18.71 -3.90
N ASN A 26 -12.61 18.08 -2.77
CA ASN A 26 -13.93 17.47 -2.55
C ASN A 26 -15.02 18.53 -2.45
N GLN A 27 -14.78 19.62 -1.70
CA GLN A 27 -15.73 20.73 -1.62
C GLN A 27 -16.03 21.38 -2.98
N ARG A 28 -15.00 21.56 -3.82
CA ARG A 28 -15.17 22.08 -5.19
C ARG A 28 -15.97 21.11 -6.05
N HIS A 29 -15.70 19.80 -5.94
CA HIS A 29 -16.44 18.77 -6.66
C HIS A 29 -17.92 18.77 -6.26
N ASP A 30 -18.22 18.73 -4.96
CA ASP A 30 -19.59 18.71 -4.45
C ASP A 30 -20.36 19.97 -4.84
N ARG A 31 -19.72 21.14 -4.81
CA ARG A 31 -20.34 22.38 -5.28
C ARG A 31 -20.63 22.34 -6.78
N LYS A 32 -19.75 21.74 -7.57
CA LYS A 32 -19.91 21.61 -9.03
C LYS A 32 -20.99 20.60 -9.41
N GLN A 33 -21.17 19.54 -8.61
CA GLN A 33 -22.19 18.51 -8.85
C GLN A 33 -23.59 18.91 -8.39
N ARG A 34 -23.76 20.00 -7.64
CA ARG A 34 -25.08 20.47 -7.17
C ARG A 34 -25.88 21.10 -8.31
N GLY A 35 -27.19 20.87 -8.29
CA GLY A 35 -28.14 21.45 -9.23
C GLY A 35 -28.44 20.53 -10.41
N HIS A 36 -28.90 21.13 -11.51
CA HIS A 36 -29.23 20.42 -12.74
C HIS A 36 -28.01 20.40 -13.68
N GLY A 37 -27.89 19.35 -14.51
CA GLY A 37 -26.76 19.19 -15.43
C GLY A 37 -26.03 17.85 -15.31
N GLY A 38 -26.42 17.00 -14.35
CA GLY A 38 -25.88 15.65 -14.21
C GLY A 38 -24.40 15.64 -13.81
N GLN A 39 -23.68 14.63 -14.28
CA GLN A 39 -22.28 14.39 -13.93
C GLN A 39 -21.35 15.48 -14.50
N THR A 40 -20.73 16.30 -13.65
CA THR A 40 -19.90 17.46 -14.06
C THR A 40 -18.39 17.21 -14.16
N THR A 41 -17.93 16.02 -13.77
CA THR A 41 -16.52 15.63 -13.79
C THR A 41 -16.32 14.31 -14.52
N PRO A 42 -15.25 14.16 -15.31
CA PRO A 42 -15.04 12.98 -16.13
C PRO A 42 -14.79 11.75 -15.27
N ILE A 43 -15.48 10.65 -15.60
CA ILE A 43 -15.27 9.35 -14.96
C ILE A 43 -14.20 8.60 -15.76
N PHE A 44 -13.13 8.18 -15.09
CA PHE A 44 -12.07 7.40 -15.72
C PHE A 44 -12.50 5.94 -15.90
N GLN A 45 -12.82 5.54 -17.14
CA GLN A 45 -13.40 4.22 -17.44
C GLN A 45 -12.35 3.13 -17.70
N LYS A 46 -11.26 3.44 -18.41
CA LYS A 46 -10.29 2.42 -18.87
C LYS A 46 -9.09 2.32 -17.93
N LYS A 47 -9.12 1.39 -16.99
CA LYS A 47 -7.97 1.07 -16.13
C LYS A 47 -7.05 0.06 -16.81
N ALA A 48 -5.80 0.45 -17.10
CA ALA A 48 -4.80 -0.43 -17.70
C ALA A 48 -3.85 -1.08 -16.68
N LYS A 49 -3.60 -0.43 -15.53
CA LYS A 49 -2.68 -0.93 -14.50
C LYS A 49 -3.39 -1.93 -13.60
N THR A 50 -2.87 -3.15 -13.53
CA THR A 50 -3.42 -4.26 -12.74
C THR A 50 -2.85 -4.35 -11.32
N THR A 51 -1.67 -3.79 -11.07
CA THR A 51 -1.01 -3.85 -9.75
C THR A 51 -0.66 -2.45 -9.23
N LYS A 52 -0.95 -2.21 -7.95
CA LYS A 52 -0.61 -0.99 -7.20
C LYS A 52 -0.14 -1.35 -5.80
N ILE A 53 1.03 -1.97 -5.71
CA ILE A 53 1.67 -2.28 -4.42
C ILE A 53 2.58 -1.10 -4.07
N ILE A 54 2.26 -0.41 -2.99
CA ILE A 54 3.10 0.65 -2.43
C ILE A 54 3.60 0.14 -1.08
N LEU A 55 4.92 0.11 -0.89
CA LEU A 55 5.55 -0.27 0.37
C LEU A 55 6.00 1.00 1.11
N ARG A 56 5.83 1.00 2.43
CA ARG A 56 6.38 2.01 3.34
C ARG A 56 7.54 1.39 4.11
N LEU A 57 8.69 2.06 4.04
CA LEU A 57 9.90 1.66 4.76
C LEU A 57 10.07 2.58 5.97
N GLU A 58 10.08 1.99 7.17
CA GLU A 58 10.34 2.69 8.42
C GLU A 58 11.72 2.31 8.95
N CYS A 59 12.56 3.32 9.21
CA CYS A 59 13.87 3.13 9.82
C CYS A 59 13.69 3.00 11.34
N ILE A 60 14.28 1.95 11.93
CA ILE A 60 14.10 1.60 13.35
C ILE A 60 14.72 2.68 14.26
N GLU A 61 15.77 3.36 13.82
CA GLU A 61 16.49 4.38 14.61
C GLU A 61 16.04 5.82 14.33
N ALA A 62 15.18 6.06 13.33
CA ALA A 62 14.74 7.40 12.96
C ALA A 62 13.23 7.53 13.09
N LEU A 63 12.78 8.32 14.07
CA LEU A 63 11.39 8.76 14.23
C LEU A 63 10.86 9.60 13.04
N SER A 64 11.71 9.97 12.07
CA SER A 64 11.31 10.73 10.89
C SER A 64 10.80 9.80 9.79
N SER A 65 9.49 9.57 9.75
CA SER A 65 8.81 8.76 8.75
C SER A 65 8.71 9.44 7.36
N THR A 66 9.82 9.78 6.70
CA THR A 66 9.77 10.31 5.33
C THR A 66 10.93 9.85 4.47
N ALA A 67 10.73 8.76 3.74
CA ALA A 67 11.48 8.48 2.53
C ALA A 67 10.49 8.09 1.42
N TYR A 68 9.98 9.10 0.71
CA TYR A 68 9.49 8.90 -0.64
C TYR A 68 10.68 8.44 -1.48
N LEU A 69 10.51 7.30 -2.15
CA LEU A 69 11.49 6.67 -3.03
C LEU A 69 12.01 7.69 -4.04
N ARG A 70 13.12 8.37 -3.74
CA ARG A 70 13.98 8.95 -4.77
C ARG A 70 14.69 7.77 -5.41
N GLU A 71 14.74 7.75 -6.74
CA GLU A 71 15.49 6.77 -7.52
C GLU A 71 16.94 6.71 -7.05
N CYS A 72 17.20 5.84 -6.07
CA CYS A 72 18.52 5.39 -5.72
C CYS A 72 18.79 4.15 -6.56
N SER A 73 20.03 3.98 -6.98
CA SER A 73 20.63 2.82 -7.66
C SER A 73 20.39 1.44 -6.98
N LEU A 74 19.63 1.41 -5.87
CA LEU A 74 19.21 0.26 -5.06
C LEU A 74 17.99 -0.50 -5.65
N LEU A 75 17.56 -0.18 -6.87
CA LEU A 75 16.39 -0.80 -7.52
C LEU A 75 16.53 -2.32 -7.81
N ARG A 76 17.70 -2.93 -7.59
CA ARG A 76 17.86 -4.40 -7.68
C ARG A 76 17.24 -5.14 -6.50
N ASP A 77 17.17 -4.52 -5.32
CA ASP A 77 16.72 -5.19 -4.09
C ASP A 77 15.21 -5.08 -3.86
N ASN A 78 14.53 -4.13 -4.52
CA ASN A 78 13.08 -3.99 -4.46
C ASN A 78 12.35 -5.23 -5.01
N PHE A 79 12.91 -5.88 -6.04
CA PHE A 79 12.31 -7.10 -6.61
C PHE A 79 12.42 -8.28 -5.64
N THR A 80 13.59 -8.46 -5.03
CA THR A 80 13.85 -9.53 -4.05
C THR A 80 12.99 -9.36 -2.79
N ILE A 81 12.91 -8.14 -2.25
CA ILE A 81 12.08 -7.83 -1.07
C ILE A 81 10.59 -8.03 -1.38
N CYS A 82 10.09 -7.60 -2.54
CA CYS A 82 8.70 -7.86 -2.95
C CYS A 82 8.41 -9.37 -3.04
N MET A 83 9.35 -10.14 -3.60
CA MET A 83 9.20 -11.58 -3.75
C MET A 83 9.20 -12.32 -2.40
N GLU A 84 9.99 -11.87 -1.42
CA GLU A 84 10.00 -12.44 -0.06
C GLU A 84 8.72 -12.10 0.72
N ILE A 85 8.19 -10.88 0.60
CA ILE A 85 6.91 -10.49 1.21
C ILE A 85 5.74 -11.29 0.60
N GLN A 86 5.75 -11.50 -0.72
CA GLN A 86 4.74 -12.34 -1.38
C GLN A 86 4.81 -13.80 -0.90
N LYS A 87 6.02 -14.37 -0.78
CA LYS A 87 6.24 -15.74 -0.27
C LYS A 87 5.75 -15.91 1.16
N THR A 88 6.07 -14.96 2.05
CA THR A 88 5.68 -15.01 3.47
C THR A 88 4.19 -14.77 3.69
N SER A 89 3.56 -13.90 2.91
CA SER A 89 2.09 -13.74 2.94
C SER A 89 1.36 -15.00 2.46
N ASN A 90 1.89 -15.66 1.43
CA ASN A 90 1.30 -16.89 0.88
C ASN A 90 1.51 -18.09 1.80
N SER A 91 2.61 -18.17 2.55
CA SER A 91 2.82 -19.25 3.53
C SER A 91 1.94 -19.07 4.77
N GLN A 92 1.76 -17.84 5.27
CA GLN A 92 0.85 -17.56 6.38
C GLN A 92 -0.62 -17.86 6.06
N SER A 93 -1.07 -17.59 4.83
CA SER A 93 -2.43 -17.93 4.40
C SER A 93 -2.62 -19.44 4.27
N ASN A 94 -1.60 -20.18 3.84
CA ASN A 94 -1.64 -21.65 3.79
C ASN A 94 -1.73 -22.25 5.20
N LEU A 95 -0.90 -21.80 6.15
CA LEU A 95 -0.96 -22.25 7.54
C LEU A 95 -2.32 -21.99 8.20
N LYS A 96 -2.91 -20.81 7.95
CA LYS A 96 -4.26 -20.49 8.45
C LYS A 96 -5.35 -21.33 7.81
N LYS A 97 -5.19 -21.67 6.53
CA LYS A 97 -6.13 -22.55 5.80
C LYS A 97 -6.02 -23.99 6.28
N GLU A 98 -4.80 -24.47 6.53
CA GLU A 98 -4.55 -25.77 7.14
C GLU A 98 -5.11 -25.83 8.56
N GLU A 99 -4.88 -24.80 9.39
CA GLU A 99 -5.43 -24.70 10.74
C GLU A 99 -6.97 -24.69 10.74
N TRP A 100 -7.59 -23.98 9.78
CA TRP A 100 -9.05 -24.00 9.59
C TRP A 100 -9.55 -25.39 9.17
N ASN A 101 -8.81 -26.09 8.31
CA ASN A 101 -9.15 -27.44 7.84
C ASN A 101 -9.02 -28.47 8.98
N TRP A 102 -7.98 -28.37 9.82
CA TRP A 102 -7.82 -29.19 11.02
C TRP A 102 -8.93 -28.99 12.04
N ARG A 103 -9.40 -27.76 12.23
CA ARG A 103 -10.50 -27.44 13.17
C ARG A 103 -11.88 -27.90 12.69
N ASN A 104 -12.04 -28.18 11.40
CA ASN A 104 -13.33 -28.53 10.78
C ASN A 104 -13.32 -29.92 10.13
N GLN A 105 -12.50 -30.84 10.64
CA GLN A 105 -12.57 -32.24 10.22
C GLN A 105 -13.90 -32.85 10.69
N PRO A 106 -14.69 -33.49 9.80
CA PRO A 106 -15.88 -34.21 10.22
C PRO A 106 -15.48 -35.42 11.06
N ALA A 107 -16.26 -35.71 12.10
CA ALA A 107 -16.09 -36.86 12.99
C ALA A 107 -16.35 -38.18 12.26
#